data_AF-R7Q859-F1
#
_entry.id   AF-R7Q859-F1
#
_cell.length_a   1.000
_cell.length_b   1.000
_cell.length_c   1.000
_cell.angle_alpha   90.00
_cell.angle_beta   90.00
_cell.angle_gamma   90.00
#
_symmetry.space_group_name_H-M   'P 1'
#
loop_
_entity.id
_entity.type
_entity.pdbx_description
1 polymer ?
#
loop_
_entity_poly.entity_id
_entity_poly.type
_entity_poly.pdbx_seq_one_letter_code
_entity_poly.pdbx_strand_id
1 'polypeptide(L)'
;MSDQLAKIVAKLRADAGMPPVAEPPSDSAAAPEAPLPPIPNADDDAAAAADEPYMDPSNFGYESTAGWQVLSATDELPENASGNVEFRIECDMNGCSIIEVKGDAPPGPGVRQRFIHAGPGFRVGYDPEAPKGFCGMVGNDQWLLALNYDEIRHFKRLCLSLQKKMDRIGRGEEDPPMKKPAVRRSGDGMFNMRIARAGLDCSVELESKLVWVQAIGQPVSGQYCIRAIFMEGRQSEGFWAPDTVPSMLSSLNKLGVE
;
A
#
# COMPACT_ATOMS: atom_id res chain seq x y z
N MET A 1 23.21 -17.47 -40.75
CA MET A 1 23.14 -16.37 -39.75
C MET A 1 23.21 -16.87 -38.31
N SER A 2 22.55 -17.99 -37.95
CA SER A 2 22.59 -18.56 -36.59
C SER A 2 24.00 -18.90 -36.07
N ASP A 3 24.85 -19.49 -36.91
CA ASP A 3 26.21 -19.91 -36.50
C ASP A 3 27.19 -18.77 -36.22
N GLN A 4 27.01 -17.60 -36.85
CA GLN A 4 27.86 -16.45 -36.57
C GLN A 4 27.49 -15.80 -35.22
N LEU A 5 26.20 -15.78 -34.89
CA LEU A 5 25.73 -15.28 -33.60
C LEU A 5 26.24 -16.16 -32.45
N ALA A 6 26.21 -17.48 -32.62
CA ALA A 6 26.72 -18.43 -31.62
C ALA A 6 28.22 -18.23 -31.33
N LYS A 7 29.03 -17.97 -32.37
CA LYS A 7 30.46 -17.70 -32.23
C LYS A 7 30.76 -16.37 -31.51
N ILE A 8 29.95 -15.34 -31.76
CA ILE A 8 30.09 -14.04 -31.09
C ILE A 8 29.74 -14.16 -29.61
N VAL A 9 28.66 -14.87 -29.27
CA VAL A 9 28.23 -15.11 -27.89
C VAL A 9 29.24 -15.95 -27.11
N ALA A 10 29.85 -16.95 -27.74
CA ALA A 10 30.90 -17.77 -27.12
C ALA A 10 32.17 -16.95 -26.81
N LYS A 11 32.57 -16.05 -27.71
CA LYS A 11 33.75 -15.19 -27.52
C LYS A 11 33.54 -14.17 -26.41
N LEU A 12 32.36 -13.54 -26.34
CA LEU A 12 32.02 -12.58 -25.28
C LEU A 12 31.96 -13.23 -23.89
N ARG A 13 31.59 -14.51 -23.79
CA ARG A 13 31.57 -15.25 -22.52
C ARG A 13 32.96 -15.65 -22.05
N ALA A 14 33.86 -16.00 -22.96
CA ALA A 14 35.25 -16.33 -22.64
C ALA A 14 36.01 -15.11 -22.10
N ASP A 15 35.83 -13.94 -22.71
CA ASP A 15 36.43 -12.68 -22.24
C ASP A 15 35.87 -12.24 -20.86
N ALA A 16 34.67 -12.70 -20.51
CA ALA A 16 34.00 -12.41 -19.23
C ALA A 16 34.29 -13.46 -18.12
N GLY A 17 35.13 -14.47 -18.38
CA GLY A 17 35.50 -15.49 -17.38
C GLY A 17 34.33 -16.38 -16.91
N MET A 18 33.25 -16.49 -17.71
CA MET A 18 32.09 -17.32 -17.37
C MET A 18 32.26 -18.77 -17.86
N PRO A 19 31.82 -19.78 -17.08
CA PRO A 19 31.86 -21.17 -17.52
C PRO A 19 30.90 -21.45 -18.69
N PRO A 20 31.19 -22.46 -19.54
CA PRO A 20 30.35 -22.80 -20.69
C PRO A 20 28.98 -23.33 -20.24
N VAL A 21 27.95 -23.00 -21.04
CA VAL A 21 26.58 -23.49 -20.83
C VAL A 21 26.52 -24.96 -21.24
N ALA A 22 26.11 -25.83 -20.32
CA ALA A 22 25.87 -27.24 -20.61
C ALA A 22 24.67 -27.38 -21.57
N GLU A 23 24.85 -28.17 -22.63
CA GLU A 23 23.77 -28.53 -23.55
C GLU A 23 22.71 -29.37 -22.81
N PRO A 24 21.42 -29.21 -23.14
CA PRO A 24 20.38 -30.08 -22.61
C PRO A 24 20.54 -31.49 -23.21
N PRO A 25 20.37 -32.56 -22.42
CA PRO A 25 20.46 -33.91 -22.95
C PRO A 25 19.30 -34.19 -23.92
N SER A 26 19.66 -34.50 -25.16
CA SER A 26 18.82 -35.23 -26.11
C SER A 26 18.92 -36.72 -25.80
N ASP A 27 17.85 -37.34 -25.30
CA ASP A 27 17.25 -38.50 -25.96
C ASP A 27 16.06 -39.08 -25.18
N SER A 28 15.09 -39.48 -25.99
CA SER A 28 13.87 -40.20 -25.67
C SER A 28 14.16 -41.60 -25.11
N ALA A 29 13.62 -41.91 -23.94
CA ALA A 29 13.32 -43.28 -23.53
C ALA A 29 11.99 -43.31 -22.77
N ALA A 30 10.98 -43.91 -23.40
CA ALA A 30 9.68 -44.19 -22.81
C ALA A 30 9.78 -45.31 -21.76
N ALA A 31 9.09 -45.12 -20.63
CA ALA A 31 8.83 -46.12 -19.59
C ALA A 31 7.48 -45.76 -18.91
N PRO A 32 6.77 -46.73 -18.32
CA PRO A 32 5.37 -47.01 -18.64
C PRO A 32 4.35 -46.17 -17.86
N GLU A 33 3.21 -45.91 -18.50
CA GLU A 33 2.01 -45.35 -17.89
C GLU A 33 1.58 -46.18 -16.69
N ALA A 34 1.59 -45.57 -15.51
CA ALA A 34 0.84 -46.06 -14.37
C ALA A 34 -0.67 -45.93 -14.68
N PRO A 35 -1.51 -46.91 -14.31
CA PRO A 35 -2.93 -46.84 -14.59
C PRO A 35 -3.54 -45.66 -13.84
N LEU A 36 -4.11 -44.73 -14.60
CA LEU A 36 -4.94 -43.65 -14.09
C LEU A 36 -6.11 -44.26 -13.29
N PRO A 37 -6.48 -43.68 -12.14
CA PRO A 37 -7.71 -44.06 -11.47
C PRO A 37 -8.90 -43.78 -12.42
N PRO A 38 -9.97 -44.61 -12.36
CA PRO A 38 -11.10 -44.47 -13.27
C PRO A 38 -11.70 -43.08 -13.14
N ILE A 39 -11.80 -42.40 -14.28
CA ILE A 39 -12.57 -41.15 -14.42
C ILE A 39 -14.03 -41.52 -14.11
N PRO A 40 -14.65 -40.93 -13.07
CA PRO A 40 -16.07 -41.16 -12.84
C PRO A 40 -16.86 -40.59 -14.01
N ASN A 41 -17.82 -41.38 -14.50
CA ASN A 41 -18.71 -41.03 -15.60
C ASN A 41 -19.32 -39.64 -15.41
N ALA A 42 -19.36 -38.86 -16.49
CA ALA A 42 -19.79 -37.47 -16.50
C ALA A 42 -21.32 -37.28 -16.46
N ASP A 43 -22.11 -38.26 -16.00
CA ASP A 43 -23.57 -38.25 -16.20
C ASP A 43 -24.44 -38.52 -14.96
N ASP A 44 -23.92 -38.61 -13.73
CA ASP A 44 -24.77 -38.97 -12.57
C ASP A 44 -24.66 -38.10 -11.30
N ASP A 45 -24.14 -36.86 -11.38
CA ASP A 45 -24.19 -35.90 -10.25
C ASP A 45 -24.72 -34.50 -10.63
N ALA A 46 -25.65 -34.44 -11.58
CA ALA A 46 -26.36 -33.22 -11.97
C ALA A 46 -27.53 -32.85 -11.03
N ALA A 47 -27.42 -33.12 -9.72
CA ALA A 47 -28.51 -32.83 -8.78
C ALA A 47 -28.05 -32.54 -7.34
N ALA A 48 -27.01 -31.72 -7.12
CA ALA A 48 -26.74 -31.19 -5.77
C ALA A 48 -25.85 -29.92 -5.69
N ALA A 49 -25.76 -29.10 -6.74
CA ALA A 49 -24.92 -27.89 -6.72
C ALA A 49 -25.60 -26.64 -7.32
N ALA A 50 -26.90 -26.48 -7.06
CA ALA A 50 -27.63 -25.26 -7.40
C ALA A 50 -28.31 -24.72 -6.15
N ASP A 51 -27.54 -24.05 -5.27
CA ASP A 51 -28.11 -23.03 -4.35
C ASP A 51 -27.05 -22.27 -3.51
N GLU A 52 -25.97 -21.77 -4.12
CA GLU A 52 -25.29 -20.61 -3.51
C GLU A 52 -24.93 -19.56 -4.58
N PRO A 53 -25.52 -18.36 -4.56
CA PRO A 53 -25.27 -17.34 -5.57
C PRO A 53 -23.98 -16.58 -5.25
N TYR A 54 -22.88 -17.01 -5.88
CA TYR A 54 -21.67 -16.22 -6.02
C TYR A 54 -21.91 -15.09 -7.05
N MET A 55 -22.16 -13.88 -6.53
CA MET A 55 -22.12 -12.57 -7.22
C MET A 55 -22.51 -12.58 -8.72
N ASP A 56 -23.81 -12.73 -8.99
CA ASP A 56 -24.38 -12.46 -10.31
C ASP A 56 -24.52 -10.93 -10.54
N PRO A 57 -23.87 -10.35 -11.57
CA PRO A 57 -24.01 -8.94 -11.94
C PRO A 57 -25.44 -8.53 -12.32
N SER A 58 -26.31 -9.49 -12.66
CA SER A 58 -27.73 -9.28 -12.96
C SER A 58 -28.57 -9.02 -11.70
N ASN A 59 -28.10 -9.49 -10.54
CA ASN A 59 -28.70 -9.20 -9.24
C ASN A 59 -28.32 -7.79 -8.74
N PHE A 60 -27.23 -7.22 -9.27
CA PHE A 60 -26.92 -5.80 -9.17
C PHE A 60 -27.70 -5.04 -10.25
N GLY A 61 -29.03 -5.05 -10.09
CA GLY A 61 -29.92 -4.29 -10.95
C GLY A 61 -29.45 -2.83 -11.02
N TYR A 62 -29.22 -2.37 -12.25
CA TYR A 62 -29.14 -0.93 -12.55
C TYR A 62 -30.49 -0.22 -12.28
N GLU A 63 -31.51 -0.98 -11.87
CA GLU A 63 -32.81 -0.51 -11.35
C GLU A 63 -33.04 -0.88 -9.87
N SER A 64 -32.05 -1.44 -9.17
CA SER A 64 -32.13 -1.68 -7.73
C SER A 64 -31.77 -0.41 -6.98
N THR A 65 -32.77 0.45 -6.78
CA THR A 65 -32.74 1.52 -5.77
C THR A 65 -32.78 0.97 -4.33
N ALA A 66 -32.70 -0.35 -4.13
CA ALA A 66 -32.59 -0.98 -2.82
C ALA A 66 -31.15 -0.91 -2.30
N GLY A 67 -30.75 0.29 -1.86
CA GLY A 67 -29.44 0.55 -1.25
C GLY A 67 -29.03 2.01 -1.39
N TRP A 68 -29.52 2.68 -2.43
CA TRP A 68 -29.59 4.13 -2.46
C TRP A 68 -30.85 4.53 -1.70
N GLN A 69 -30.74 4.64 -0.37
CA GLN A 69 -31.61 5.59 0.30
C GLN A 69 -31.28 6.95 -0.30
N VAL A 70 -32.04 7.33 -1.33
CA VAL A 70 -32.34 8.73 -1.56
C VAL A 70 -32.94 9.16 -0.24
N LEU A 71 -32.16 9.86 0.58
CA LEU A 71 -32.67 10.60 1.70
C LEU A 71 -33.58 11.66 1.07
N SER A 72 -34.84 11.29 0.84
CA SER A 72 -35.88 12.28 0.66
C SER A 72 -35.85 13.07 1.96
N ALA A 73 -35.44 14.32 1.87
CA ALA A 73 -35.57 15.27 2.97
C ALA A 73 -37.06 15.39 3.31
N THR A 74 -37.55 14.49 4.14
CA THR A 74 -38.86 14.56 4.78
C THR A 74 -38.74 15.02 6.22
N ASP A 75 -37.52 15.27 6.71
CA ASP A 75 -37.34 16.20 7.81
C ASP A 75 -37.50 17.59 7.21
N GLU A 76 -38.64 18.20 7.49
CA GLU A 76 -38.95 19.59 7.19
C GLU A 76 -37.73 20.43 7.58
N LEU A 77 -37.06 20.99 6.57
CA LEU A 77 -36.12 22.09 6.79
C LEU A 77 -36.85 23.08 7.69
N PRO A 78 -36.32 23.45 8.87
CA PRO A 78 -37.02 24.33 9.78
C PRO A 78 -37.42 25.56 8.98
N GLU A 79 -38.71 25.88 8.96
CA GLU A 79 -39.37 26.81 8.02
C GLU A 79 -38.78 28.25 8.03
N ASN A 80 -37.77 28.50 8.87
CA ASN A 80 -37.07 29.76 9.07
C ASN A 80 -35.55 29.70 8.83
N ALA A 81 -34.99 28.61 8.27
CA ALA A 81 -33.55 28.52 7.97
C ALA A 81 -33.18 29.33 6.72
N SER A 82 -33.12 30.64 6.88
CA SER A 82 -32.37 31.51 5.96
C SER A 82 -30.88 31.36 6.25
N GLY A 83 -30.25 30.34 5.67
CA GLY A 83 -28.82 30.07 5.85
C GLY A 83 -28.33 28.87 5.05
N ASN A 84 -27.02 28.79 4.82
CA ASN A 84 -26.39 27.59 4.27
C ASN A 84 -26.46 26.48 5.33
N VAL A 85 -27.15 25.38 5.01
CA VAL A 85 -27.12 24.16 5.83
C VAL A 85 -25.92 23.33 5.37
N GLU A 86 -25.00 23.05 6.30
CA GLU A 86 -23.83 22.23 6.04
C GLU A 86 -24.10 20.79 6.48
N PHE A 87 -23.87 19.82 5.60
CA PHE A 87 -24.00 18.39 5.90
C PHE A 87 -22.62 17.73 5.82
N ARG A 88 -22.35 16.80 6.73
CA ARG A 88 -21.13 15.99 6.77
C ARG A 88 -21.50 14.53 6.53
N ILE A 89 -20.82 13.90 5.57
CA ILE A 89 -20.93 12.45 5.34
C ILE A 89 -19.81 11.78 6.13
N GLU A 90 -20.17 10.95 7.10
CA GLU A 90 -19.25 10.11 7.85
C GLU A 90 -19.42 8.66 7.43
N CYS A 91 -18.38 8.03 6.90
CA CYS A 91 -18.41 6.61 6.58
C CYS A 91 -17.65 5.82 7.66
N ASP A 92 -18.31 4.84 8.26
CA ASP A 92 -17.78 3.93 9.28
C ASP A 92 -18.04 2.45 8.90
N MET A 93 -17.84 1.53 9.85
CA MET A 93 -18.08 0.08 9.61
C MET A 93 -19.56 -0.26 9.38
N ASN A 94 -20.47 0.67 9.68
CA ASN A 94 -21.91 0.47 9.63
C ASN A 94 -22.54 1.17 8.41
N GLY A 95 -21.74 1.84 7.57
CA GLY A 95 -22.20 2.50 6.34
C GLY A 95 -21.77 3.97 6.30
N CYS A 96 -22.47 4.78 5.51
CA CYS A 96 -22.28 6.22 5.47
C CYS A 96 -23.47 6.93 6.12
N SER A 97 -23.20 7.76 7.13
CA SER A 97 -24.17 8.58 7.85
C SER A 97 -24.09 10.02 7.36
N ILE A 98 -25.24 10.65 7.07
CA ILE A 98 -25.32 12.09 6.80
C ILE A 98 -25.67 12.80 8.10
N ILE A 99 -24.84 13.76 8.50
CA ILE A 99 -24.97 14.50 9.75
C ILE A 99 -25.11 15.98 9.41
N GLU A 100 -26.18 16.61 9.89
CA GLU A 100 -26.32 18.06 9.83
C GLU A 100 -25.30 18.71 10.78
N VAL A 101 -24.43 19.56 10.24
CA VAL A 101 -23.42 20.28 10.99
C VAL A 101 -24.02 21.59 11.49
N LYS A 102 -24.39 21.61 12.78
CA LYS A 102 -24.87 22.82 13.44
C LYS A 102 -23.69 23.70 13.83
N GLY A 103 -23.47 24.82 13.12
CA GLY A 103 -22.58 25.93 13.51
C GLY A 103 -21.27 25.50 14.19
N ASP A 104 -21.16 25.74 15.50
CA ASP A 104 -19.99 25.46 16.34
C ASP A 104 -19.76 23.96 16.67
N ALA A 105 -20.39 23.04 15.95
CA ALA A 105 -20.16 21.61 16.15
C ALA A 105 -18.67 21.29 15.95
N PRO A 106 -18.06 20.49 16.85
CA PRO A 106 -16.67 20.09 16.70
C PRO A 106 -16.46 19.41 15.33
N PRO A 107 -15.31 19.62 14.70
CA PRO A 107 -15.02 18.99 13.42
C PRO A 107 -15.15 17.48 13.56
N GLY A 108 -15.67 16.85 12.51
CA GLY A 108 -15.90 15.42 12.47
C GLY A 108 -14.61 14.63 12.32
N PRO A 109 -14.70 13.29 12.36
CA PRO A 109 -13.59 12.45 11.94
C PRO A 109 -13.19 12.77 10.50
N GLY A 110 -11.90 12.66 10.21
CA GLY A 110 -11.31 12.99 8.92
C GLY A 110 -10.43 14.24 8.94
N VAL A 111 -9.85 14.54 7.78
CA VAL A 111 -8.95 15.69 7.60
C VAL A 111 -9.61 16.68 6.66
N ARG A 112 -9.81 17.92 7.09
CA ARG A 112 -10.39 18.96 6.23
C ARG A 112 -9.43 19.33 5.09
N GLN A 113 -9.99 19.71 3.94
CA GLN A 113 -9.24 19.95 2.70
C GLN A 113 -8.01 20.87 2.84
N ARG A 114 -8.10 21.90 3.70
CA ARG A 114 -6.99 22.84 3.98
C ARG A 114 -5.76 22.20 4.66
N PHE A 115 -5.93 21.04 5.30
CA PHE A 115 -4.87 20.28 5.96
C PHE A 115 -4.37 19.10 5.11
N ILE A 116 -4.89 18.94 3.89
CA ILE A 116 -4.48 17.89 2.96
C ILE A 116 -3.40 18.44 2.03
N HIS A 117 -2.27 17.75 2.01
CA HIS A 117 -1.27 17.89 0.96
C HIS A 117 -1.46 16.76 -0.05
N ALA A 118 -1.75 17.13 -1.29
CA ALA A 118 -1.93 16.20 -2.40
C ALA A 118 -0.96 16.53 -3.55
N GLY A 119 -0.56 15.50 -4.27
CA GLY A 119 0.19 15.60 -5.52
C GLY A 119 0.07 14.29 -6.30
N PRO A 120 0.75 14.15 -7.44
CA PRO A 120 0.64 12.96 -8.27
C PRO A 120 0.98 11.68 -7.48
N GLY A 121 0.01 10.77 -7.33
CA GLY A 121 0.19 9.50 -6.65
C GLY A 121 0.25 9.57 -5.11
N PHE A 122 0.00 10.71 -4.46
CA PHE A 122 -0.08 10.75 -3.00
C PHE A 122 -1.08 11.76 -2.45
N ARG A 123 -1.62 11.42 -1.28
CA ARG A 123 -2.37 12.32 -0.41
C ARG A 123 -1.96 12.04 1.03
N VAL A 124 -1.60 13.08 1.77
CA VAL A 124 -1.29 12.99 3.20
C VAL A 124 -1.88 14.20 3.91
N GLY A 125 -2.35 14.02 5.14
CA GLY A 125 -2.96 15.11 5.87
C GLY A 125 -3.05 14.83 7.36
N TYR A 126 -3.10 15.90 8.13
CA TYR A 126 -3.30 15.86 9.58
C TYR A 126 -4.08 17.09 10.01
N ASP A 127 -5.22 16.87 10.65
CA ASP A 127 -6.09 17.92 11.17
C ASP A 127 -5.99 17.95 12.70
N PRO A 128 -5.42 19.02 13.29
CA PRO A 128 -5.22 19.10 14.74
C PRO A 128 -6.52 19.28 15.52
N GLU A 129 -7.60 19.73 14.88
CA GLU A 129 -8.88 19.94 15.54
C GLU A 129 -9.79 18.70 15.43
N ALA A 130 -9.50 17.78 14.50
CA ALA A 130 -10.28 16.56 14.32
C ALA A 130 -10.13 15.59 15.51
N PRO A 131 -11.13 14.72 15.77
CA PRO A 131 -11.05 13.72 16.82
C PRO A 131 -9.83 12.81 16.64
N LYS A 132 -9.11 12.54 17.74
CA LYS A 132 -7.84 11.77 17.72
C LYS A 132 -7.95 10.39 17.07
N GLY A 133 -9.14 9.78 17.05
CA GLY A 133 -9.36 8.47 16.40
C GLY A 133 -9.17 8.49 14.89
N PHE A 134 -9.46 9.59 14.21
CA PHE A 134 -9.34 9.72 12.76
C PHE A 134 -8.93 11.15 12.38
N CYS A 135 -7.77 11.60 12.87
CA CYS A 135 -7.26 12.96 12.63
C CYS A 135 -6.15 13.00 11.57
N GLY A 136 -5.68 11.85 11.09
CA GLY A 136 -4.68 11.74 10.03
C GLY A 136 -5.24 11.02 8.81
N MET A 137 -4.62 11.23 7.66
CA MET A 137 -4.87 10.42 6.48
C MET A 137 -3.61 10.24 5.63
N VAL A 138 -3.54 9.10 4.96
CA VAL A 138 -2.52 8.78 3.96
C VAL A 138 -3.14 8.02 2.80
N GLY A 139 -2.59 8.13 1.61
CA GLY A 139 -3.12 7.44 0.45
C GLY A 139 -2.46 7.85 -0.85
N ASN A 140 -3.07 7.43 -1.94
CA ASN A 140 -2.76 7.82 -3.30
C ASN A 140 -4.06 8.11 -4.07
N ASP A 141 -4.00 8.07 -5.40
CA ASP A 141 -5.17 8.35 -6.25
C ASP A 141 -6.19 7.21 -6.30
N GLN A 142 -5.85 6.03 -5.78
CA GLN A 142 -6.67 4.82 -5.83
C GLN A 142 -7.25 4.42 -4.47
N TRP A 143 -6.53 4.73 -3.39
CA TRP A 143 -6.95 4.39 -2.04
C TRP A 143 -6.58 5.49 -1.05
N LEU A 144 -7.32 5.53 0.04
CA LEU A 144 -7.07 6.45 1.14
C LEU A 144 -7.41 5.77 2.46
N LEU A 145 -6.55 5.99 3.44
CA LEU A 145 -6.64 5.41 4.77
C LEU A 145 -6.68 6.53 5.80
N ALA A 146 -7.73 6.53 6.62
CA ALA A 146 -7.81 7.37 7.80
C ALA A 146 -7.02 6.73 8.95
N LEU A 147 -6.22 7.54 9.64
CA LEU A 147 -5.31 7.18 10.71
C LEU A 147 -5.66 7.93 12.00
N ASN A 148 -5.41 7.29 13.13
CA ASN A 148 -5.44 7.96 14.43
C ASN A 148 -4.18 8.81 14.66
N TYR A 149 -4.16 9.58 15.75
CA TYR A 149 -3.06 10.48 16.10
C TYR A 149 -1.72 9.76 16.22
N ASP A 150 -1.67 8.62 16.91
CA ASP A 150 -0.41 7.91 17.16
C ASP A 150 0.12 7.24 15.89
N GLU A 151 -0.78 6.74 15.02
CA GLU A 151 -0.43 6.13 13.74
C GLU A 151 0.19 7.15 12.78
N ILE A 152 -0.46 8.31 12.56
CA ILE A 152 0.09 9.34 11.65
C ILE A 152 1.41 9.90 12.18
N ARG A 153 1.53 10.08 13.51
CA ARG A 153 2.77 10.48 14.18
C ARG A 153 3.90 9.47 13.94
N HIS A 154 3.63 8.19 14.18
CA HIS A 154 4.61 7.12 13.97
C HIS A 154 4.99 7.01 12.49
N PHE A 155 4.01 6.99 11.59
CA PHE A 155 4.23 6.93 10.15
C PHE A 155 5.12 8.08 9.64
N LYS A 156 4.82 9.33 10.02
CA LYS A 156 5.65 10.50 9.69
C LYS A 156 7.08 10.31 10.17
N ARG A 157 7.26 10.00 11.46
CA ARG A 157 8.59 9.85 12.06
C ARG A 157 9.40 8.75 11.37
N LEU A 158 8.80 7.59 11.14
CA LEU A 158 9.47 6.47 10.48
C LEU A 158 9.84 6.81 9.03
N CYS A 159 8.92 7.38 8.24
CA CYS A 159 9.20 7.77 6.85
C CYS A 159 10.35 8.78 6.75
N LEU A 160 10.38 9.81 7.61
CA LEU A 160 11.47 10.80 7.62
C LEU A 160 12.80 10.21 8.10
N SER A 161 12.75 9.26 9.03
CA SER A 161 13.95 8.56 9.52
C SER A 161 14.52 7.64 8.43
N LEU A 162 13.64 6.99 7.68
CA LEU A 162 13.95 6.15 6.53
C LEU A 162 14.52 6.97 5.37
N GLN A 163 13.97 8.15 5.08
CA GLN A 163 14.54 9.09 4.10
C GLN A 163 15.99 9.44 4.46
N LYS A 164 16.22 9.94 5.68
CA LYS A 164 17.58 10.27 6.16
C LYS A 164 18.53 9.09 6.04
N LYS A 165 18.02 7.87 6.27
CA LYS A 165 18.80 6.66 6.16
C LYS A 165 19.16 6.32 4.72
N MET A 166 18.19 6.36 3.82
CA MET A 166 18.42 6.16 2.38
C MET A 166 19.42 7.19 1.85
N ASP A 167 19.30 8.45 2.24
CA ASP A 167 20.22 9.51 1.82
C ASP A 167 21.67 9.24 2.28
N ARG A 168 21.86 8.78 3.52
CA ARG A 168 23.19 8.43 4.05
C ARG A 168 23.80 7.23 3.34
N ILE A 169 23.00 6.22 3.03
CA ILE A 169 23.43 5.06 2.24
C ILE A 169 23.78 5.50 0.81
N GLY A 170 22.97 6.37 0.21
CA GLY A 170 23.20 6.92 -1.13
C GLY A 170 24.49 7.74 -1.24
N ARG A 171 24.89 8.42 -0.16
CA ARG A 171 26.18 9.13 -0.06
C ARG A 171 27.37 8.24 0.27
N GLY A 172 27.17 6.96 0.56
CA GLY A 172 28.23 6.04 0.97
C GLY A 172 28.75 6.30 2.40
N GLU A 173 28.04 7.08 3.22
CA GLU A 173 28.41 7.35 4.62
C GLU A 173 28.12 6.16 5.54
N GLU A 174 27.29 5.22 5.07
CA GLU A 174 26.95 4.02 5.82
C GLU A 174 26.77 2.83 4.88
N ASP A 175 27.59 1.80 5.09
CA ASP A 175 27.41 0.52 4.41
C ASP A 175 26.45 -0.39 5.19
N PRO A 176 25.43 -0.95 4.51
CA PRO A 176 24.59 -2.00 5.08
C PRO A 176 25.45 -3.16 5.62
N PRO A 177 25.11 -3.73 6.80
CA PRO A 177 25.90 -4.82 7.37
C PRO A 177 25.98 -6.01 6.39
N MET A 178 27.20 -6.40 6.03
CA MET A 178 27.46 -7.49 5.06
C MET A 178 27.02 -8.89 5.53
N LYS A 179 26.76 -9.11 6.83
CA LYS A 179 26.32 -10.42 7.36
C LYS A 179 25.23 -10.25 8.41
N LYS A 180 24.08 -10.87 8.11
CA LYS A 180 22.78 -10.89 8.81
C LYS A 180 22.15 -9.49 9.00
N PRO A 181 20.82 -9.34 8.80
CA PRO A 181 20.13 -8.13 9.19
C PRO A 181 20.23 -7.98 10.71
N ALA A 182 21.08 -7.06 11.17
CA ALA A 182 21.15 -6.72 12.57
C ALA A 182 19.93 -5.84 12.90
N VAL A 183 19.02 -6.34 13.73
CA VAL A 183 17.97 -5.50 14.32
C VAL A 183 18.67 -4.47 15.19
N ARG A 184 18.69 -3.22 14.74
CA ARG A 184 19.21 -2.10 15.53
C ARG A 184 18.02 -1.34 16.08
N ARG A 185 18.04 -1.06 17.38
CA ARG A 185 17.21 0.05 17.87
C ARG A 185 17.78 1.32 17.26
N SER A 186 16.91 2.19 16.80
CA SER A 186 17.26 3.55 16.43
C SER A 186 17.98 4.25 17.60
N GLY A 187 18.80 5.26 17.30
CA GLY A 187 19.55 5.99 18.33
C GLY A 187 18.66 6.66 19.40
N ASP A 188 17.37 6.84 19.12
CA ASP A 188 16.33 7.31 20.03
C ASP A 188 15.53 6.18 20.72
N GLY A 189 15.88 4.91 20.46
CA GLY A 189 15.28 3.72 21.08
C GLY A 189 13.84 3.40 20.64
N MET A 190 13.30 4.12 19.66
CA MET A 190 11.87 4.14 19.34
C MET A 190 11.43 3.13 18.28
N PHE A 191 12.35 2.58 17.49
CA PHE A 191 12.01 1.66 16.41
C PHE A 191 13.10 0.63 16.13
N ASN A 192 12.67 -0.52 15.62
CA ASN A 192 13.56 -1.56 15.10
C ASN A 192 13.92 -1.24 13.66
N MET A 193 15.19 -1.40 13.29
CA MET A 193 15.68 -1.18 11.94
C MET A 193 16.31 -2.46 11.38
N ARG A 194 15.98 -2.79 10.13
CA ARG A 194 16.65 -3.83 9.34
C ARG A 194 17.10 -3.25 8.01
N ILE A 195 18.29 -3.67 7.55
CA ILE A 195 18.85 -3.21 6.28
C ILE A 195 19.40 -4.42 5.54
N ALA A 196 19.05 -4.54 4.27
CA ALA A 196 19.58 -5.53 3.34
C ALA A 196 20.07 -4.85 2.06
N ARG A 197 21.14 -5.37 1.45
CA ARG A 197 21.70 -4.85 0.19
C ARG A 197 21.79 -5.98 -0.83
N ALA A 198 21.40 -5.69 -2.06
CA ALA A 198 21.52 -6.58 -3.22
C ALA A 198 22.07 -5.77 -4.41
N GLY A 199 23.40 -5.71 -4.53
CA GLY A 199 24.06 -4.87 -5.53
C GLY A 199 23.87 -3.37 -5.25
N LEU A 200 23.29 -2.65 -6.22
CA LEU A 200 22.98 -1.22 -6.13
C LEU A 200 21.70 -0.95 -5.34
N ASP A 201 20.82 -1.94 -5.22
CA ASP A 201 19.55 -1.81 -4.51
C ASP A 201 19.75 -2.11 -3.03
N CYS A 202 18.97 -1.43 -2.19
CA CYS A 202 18.83 -1.77 -0.79
C CYS A 202 17.38 -1.80 -0.35
N SER A 203 17.13 -2.57 0.70
CA SER A 203 15.90 -2.55 1.48
C SER A 203 16.21 -2.02 2.87
N VAL A 204 15.48 -0.99 3.30
CA VAL A 204 15.57 -0.40 4.65
C VAL A 204 14.19 -0.48 5.28
N GLU A 205 14.08 -1.22 6.37
CA GLU A 205 12.85 -1.39 7.12
C GLU A 205 12.96 -0.68 8.47
N LEU A 206 11.94 0.06 8.86
CA LEU A 206 11.76 0.61 10.19
C LEU A 206 10.41 0.19 10.77
N GLU A 207 10.40 -0.21 12.03
CA GLU A 207 9.23 -0.79 12.68
C GLU A 207 9.01 -0.19 14.06
N SER A 208 7.80 0.28 14.31
CA SER A 208 7.31 0.64 15.64
C SER A 208 6.19 -0.31 16.05
N LYS A 209 5.61 -0.15 17.25
CA LYS A 209 4.45 -0.95 17.68
C LYS A 209 3.18 -0.79 16.81
N LEU A 210 3.06 0.31 16.06
CA LEU A 210 1.84 0.67 15.31
C LEU A 210 1.99 0.49 13.80
N VAL A 211 3.19 0.81 13.30
CA VAL A 211 3.46 0.93 11.88
C VAL A 211 4.81 0.32 11.57
N TRP A 212 4.86 -0.48 10.52
CA TRP A 212 6.07 -0.91 9.83
C TRP A 212 6.17 -0.16 8.49
N VAL A 213 7.36 0.32 8.14
CA VAL A 213 7.63 0.95 6.85
C VAL A 213 8.89 0.37 6.21
N GLN A 214 8.92 0.33 4.89
CA GLN A 214 10.05 -0.17 4.13
C GLN A 214 10.32 0.67 2.90
N ALA A 215 11.59 0.99 2.67
CA ALA A 215 12.11 1.57 1.44
C ALA A 215 12.75 0.44 0.64
N ILE A 216 12.41 0.32 -0.65
CA ILE A 216 13.09 -0.61 -1.57
C ILE A 216 13.47 0.13 -2.83
N GLY A 217 14.74 0.09 -3.19
CA GLY A 217 15.24 0.61 -4.47
C GLY A 217 16.67 1.12 -4.36
N GLN A 218 17.01 2.09 -5.21
CA GLN A 218 18.34 2.65 -5.38
C GLN A 218 18.51 3.95 -4.60
N PRO A 219 19.31 3.96 -3.53
CA PRO A 219 19.51 5.18 -2.73
C PRO A 219 20.26 6.28 -3.48
N VAL A 220 21.25 5.90 -4.30
CA VAL A 220 22.12 6.86 -5.02
C VAL A 220 21.33 7.73 -5.99
N SER A 221 20.34 7.15 -6.67
CA SER A 221 19.48 7.85 -7.62
C SER A 221 18.20 8.39 -6.98
N GLY A 222 17.96 8.14 -5.69
CA GLY A 222 16.71 8.47 -4.99
C GLY A 222 15.50 7.70 -5.53
N GLN A 223 15.71 6.64 -6.31
CA GLN A 223 14.66 5.85 -6.96
C GLN A 223 14.29 4.66 -6.07
N TYR A 224 13.39 4.89 -5.13
CA TYR A 224 12.90 3.84 -4.23
C TYR A 224 11.42 4.03 -3.90
N CYS A 225 10.71 2.92 -3.77
CA CYS A 225 9.32 2.92 -3.32
C CYS A 225 9.23 2.89 -1.79
N ILE A 226 8.07 3.26 -1.25
CA ILE A 226 7.74 3.08 0.16
C ILE A 226 6.57 2.11 0.28
N ARG A 227 6.72 1.09 1.14
CA ARG A 227 5.63 0.27 1.65
C ARG A 227 5.40 0.58 3.11
N ALA A 228 4.15 0.50 3.54
CA ALA A 228 3.79 0.65 4.95
C ALA A 228 2.71 -0.34 5.34
N ILE A 229 2.83 -0.92 6.52
CA ILE A 229 1.83 -1.80 7.11
C ILE A 229 1.40 -1.16 8.44
N PHE A 230 0.11 -0.84 8.54
CA PHE A 230 -0.54 -0.36 9.76
C PHE A 230 -1.08 -1.57 10.51
N MET A 231 -0.69 -1.74 11.76
CA MET A 231 -0.89 -3.00 12.50
C MET A 231 -2.08 -2.99 13.46
N GLU A 232 -2.61 -1.80 13.76
CA GLU A 232 -3.79 -1.63 14.62
C GLU A 232 -5.02 -1.23 13.81
N GLY A 233 -6.21 -1.35 14.42
CA GLY A 233 -7.48 -1.02 13.78
C GLY A 233 -7.79 -1.92 12.58
N ARG A 234 -8.00 -1.30 11.41
CA ARG A 234 -8.42 -1.99 10.17
C ARG A 234 -7.35 -2.85 9.53
N GLN A 235 -6.09 -2.72 9.96
CA GLN A 235 -4.91 -3.43 9.43
C GLN A 235 -4.79 -3.33 7.91
N SER A 236 -3.90 -2.47 7.44
CA SER A 236 -3.84 -2.13 6.03
C SER A 236 -2.42 -1.95 5.55
N GLU A 237 -2.24 -2.15 4.25
CA GLU A 237 -0.97 -1.94 3.58
C GLU A 237 -1.09 -0.80 2.57
N GLY A 238 -0.08 0.07 2.57
CA GLY A 238 0.09 1.15 1.62
C GLY A 238 1.33 0.95 0.77
N PHE A 239 1.26 1.40 -0.49
CA PHE A 239 2.38 1.44 -1.41
C PHE A 239 2.42 2.79 -2.13
N TRP A 240 3.62 3.38 -2.20
CA TRP A 240 3.90 4.59 -2.98
C TRP A 240 5.08 4.35 -3.93
N ALA A 241 4.86 4.70 -5.19
CA ALA A 241 5.83 4.51 -6.28
C ALA A 241 7.04 5.46 -6.16
N PRO A 242 8.19 5.12 -6.75
CA PRO A 242 9.42 5.92 -6.65
C PRO A 242 9.26 7.40 -7.01
N ASP A 243 8.55 7.71 -8.09
CA ASP A 243 8.36 9.09 -8.58
C ASP A 243 7.55 9.96 -7.60
N THR A 244 6.71 9.33 -6.78
CA THR A 244 5.82 9.98 -5.82
C THR A 244 6.52 10.25 -4.49
N VAL A 245 7.42 9.34 -4.07
CA VAL A 245 8.01 9.31 -2.73
C VAL A 245 8.66 10.64 -2.31
N PRO A 246 9.46 11.34 -3.15
CA PRO A 246 10.08 12.61 -2.75
C PRO A 246 9.05 13.69 -2.36
N SER A 247 8.00 13.85 -3.16
CA SER A 247 6.95 14.84 -2.93
C SER A 247 6.09 14.48 -1.72
N MET A 248 5.80 13.19 -1.54
CA MET A 248 5.11 12.68 -0.36
C MET A 248 5.91 12.95 0.93
N LEU A 249 7.20 12.63 0.95
CA LEU A 249 8.07 12.85 2.12
C LEU A 249 8.20 14.33 2.47
N SER A 250 8.35 15.19 1.44
CA SER A 250 8.34 16.65 1.63
C SER A 250 7.04 17.13 2.28
N SER A 251 5.90 16.57 1.87
CA SER A 251 4.58 16.91 2.42
C SER A 251 4.39 16.37 3.84
N LEU A 252 4.83 15.14 4.13
CA LEU A 252 4.83 14.57 5.47
C LEU A 252 5.63 15.42 6.47
N ASN A 253 6.77 15.98 6.03
CA ASN A 253 7.58 16.86 6.88
C ASN A 253 6.84 18.16 7.27
N LYS A 254 5.89 18.63 6.46
CA LYS A 254 5.11 19.85 6.71
C LYS A 254 3.93 19.63 7.65
N LEU A 255 3.52 18.38 7.90
CA LEU A 255 2.40 18.09 8.80
C LEU A 255 2.73 18.55 10.22
N GLY A 256 1.80 19.25 10.86
CA GLY A 256 1.92 19.76 12.23
C GLY A 256 1.76 18.70 13.33
N VAL A 257 2.04 17.42 13.04
CA VAL A 257 2.00 16.33 14.04
C VAL A 257 3.39 16.11 14.63
N GLU A 258 3.48 16.13 15.97
CA GLU A 258 4.69 15.92 16.78
C GLU A 258 4.69 14.58 17.51
#